data_AF-A6WAS5-F1
#
_entry.id   AF-A6WAS5-F1
#
_cell.length_a   1.000
_cell.length_b   1.000
_cell.length_c   1.000
_cell.angle_alpha   90.00
_cell.angle_beta   90.00
_cell.angle_gamma   90.00
#
_symmetry.space_group_name_H-M   'P 1'
#
loop_
_entity.id
_entity.type
_entity.pdbx_description
1 polymer ?
#
loop_
_entity_poly.entity_id
_entity_poly.type
_entity_poly.pdbx_seq_one_letter_code
_entity_poly.pdbx_strand_id
1 'polypeptide(L)'
;MLIPLTEADPRCGVKAATLARLRHAGLPVPPGVVVLNALDGDHWQHELEPVLRALGGGPFAVRSSAAGEDGQRVSFAGQLHTHLGARTPAEVVREVRHSAASGAAATTYTTRLGRSPDQVAPISGSPVLIQVLVPAEVAGVMFTHHPVTGAEQVVVEATRGLGDALVSGRSTPQRWLVNPGTQPGAHAGAHAGADTGALLTPAQLNDLADTAHRVEELLGAAQDVEWAIAAGTTWILQARPITTRSTAGSSTGSTRGATAGSPLGPTTGSSLGPTATAPAGPEGTRCGTDGVETGAETSAGAVLLRGTPASPGTTTGPARVIRDLDDFARFSPGDVLVCRATSPAWTPLLARAAAVVTEIGGILAHAAIVAREFAIPAVTDAAGATDVLTDGRLVRVDGTHGTITTSTSTSTSTSTSTSSRPRPRACDSPKENR
;
A
#
# COMPACT_ATOMS: atom_id res chain seq x y z
N MET A 1 9.54 5.79 -33.46
CA MET A 1 9.52 5.22 -32.08
C MET A 1 8.87 6.14 -31.04
N LEU A 2 8.57 7.39 -31.40
CA LEU A 2 7.88 8.34 -30.57
C LEU A 2 6.38 8.23 -30.84
N ILE A 3 5.58 8.02 -29.80
CA ILE A 3 4.12 7.89 -29.90
C ILE A 3 3.49 9.03 -29.08
N PRO A 4 2.71 9.94 -29.69
CA PRO A 4 1.97 10.94 -28.94
C PRO A 4 1.10 10.27 -27.86
N LEU A 5 0.99 10.87 -26.67
CA LEU A 5 0.20 10.27 -25.58
C LEU A 5 -1.26 10.03 -25.97
N THR A 6 -1.82 10.83 -26.88
CA THR A 6 -3.18 10.63 -27.42
C THR A 6 -3.34 9.38 -28.27
N GLU A 7 -2.25 8.81 -28.76
CA GLU A 7 -2.21 7.60 -29.60
C GLU A 7 -1.60 6.41 -28.85
N ALA A 8 -1.28 6.58 -27.56
CA ALA A 8 -0.65 5.53 -26.78
C ALA A 8 -1.61 4.35 -26.56
N ASP A 9 -1.12 3.16 -26.88
CA ASP A 9 -1.82 1.88 -26.77
C ASP A 9 -1.10 0.95 -25.78
N PRO A 10 -1.57 -0.29 -25.54
CA PRO A 10 -0.93 -1.21 -24.59
C PRO A 10 0.57 -1.47 -24.82
N ARG A 11 1.11 -1.27 -26.04
CA ARG A 11 2.55 -1.40 -26.33
C ARG A 11 3.37 -0.27 -25.70
N CYS A 12 2.74 0.88 -25.45
CA CYS A 12 3.31 1.99 -24.69
C CYS A 12 3.36 1.72 -23.17
N GLY A 13 2.84 0.56 -22.76
CA GLY A 13 2.73 0.15 -21.37
C GLY A 13 1.56 0.77 -20.63
N VAL A 14 1.29 0.26 -19.43
CA VAL A 14 0.00 0.44 -18.75
C VAL A 14 -0.27 1.89 -18.37
N LYS A 15 0.74 2.62 -17.85
CA LYS A 15 0.56 4.02 -17.45
C LYS A 15 0.17 4.91 -18.63
N ALA A 16 0.95 4.85 -19.71
CA ALA A 16 0.69 5.65 -20.89
C ALA A 16 -0.68 5.31 -21.52
N ALA A 17 -1.01 4.02 -21.64
CA ALA A 17 -2.29 3.58 -22.17
C ALA A 17 -3.48 4.05 -21.31
N THR A 18 -3.37 3.97 -19.99
CA THR A 18 -4.41 4.47 -19.06
C THR A 18 -4.58 5.97 -19.20
N LEU A 19 -3.49 6.75 -19.23
CA LEU A 19 -3.55 8.20 -19.37
C LEU A 19 -4.10 8.63 -20.74
N ALA A 20 -3.80 7.89 -21.80
CA ALA A 20 -4.38 8.11 -23.13
C ALA A 20 -5.91 7.95 -23.10
N ARG A 21 -6.41 6.89 -22.46
CA ARG A 21 -7.85 6.63 -22.28
C ARG A 21 -8.53 7.76 -21.51
N LEU A 22 -7.96 8.19 -20.38
CA LEU A 22 -8.51 9.29 -19.58
C LEU A 22 -8.55 10.60 -20.38
N ARG A 23 -7.47 10.89 -21.12
CA ARG A 23 -7.40 12.08 -21.98
C ARG A 23 -8.43 12.05 -23.11
N HIS A 24 -8.63 10.90 -23.75
CA HIS A 24 -9.64 10.75 -24.81
C HIS A 24 -11.07 10.96 -24.28
N ALA A 25 -11.32 10.61 -23.02
CA ALA A 25 -12.57 10.88 -22.31
C ALA A 25 -12.71 12.35 -21.83
N GLY A 26 -11.79 13.23 -22.19
CA GLY A 26 -11.84 14.66 -21.86
C GLY A 26 -11.42 15.00 -20.43
N LEU A 27 -10.75 14.09 -19.71
CA LEU A 27 -10.16 14.43 -18.42
C LEU A 27 -8.83 15.19 -18.60
N PRO A 28 -8.48 16.13 -17.69
CA PRO A 28 -7.25 16.90 -17.80
C PRO A 28 -6.03 16.03 -17.52
N VAL A 29 -5.36 15.60 -18.59
CA VAL A 29 -4.10 14.83 -18.53
C VAL A 29 -3.00 15.64 -19.20
N PRO A 30 -1.83 15.83 -18.57
CA PRO A 30 -0.75 16.60 -19.17
C PRO A 30 -0.32 16.00 -20.51
N PRO A 31 -0.11 16.83 -21.55
CA PRO A 31 0.32 16.33 -22.84
C PRO A 31 1.71 15.71 -22.75
N GLY A 32 1.98 14.75 -23.63
CA GLY A 32 3.23 14.00 -23.60
C GLY A 32 3.43 13.11 -24.81
N VAL A 33 4.55 12.39 -24.79
CA VAL A 33 5.00 11.44 -25.81
C VAL A 33 5.65 10.24 -25.13
N VAL A 34 5.49 9.06 -25.72
CA VAL A 34 6.12 7.81 -25.27
C VAL A 34 7.26 7.45 -26.21
N VAL A 35 8.40 7.05 -25.64
CA VAL A 35 9.53 6.44 -26.37
C VAL A 35 9.44 4.93 -26.14
N LEU A 36 9.08 4.15 -27.17
CA LEU A 36 8.85 2.70 -27.03
C LEU A 36 10.14 1.90 -26.75
N ASN A 37 11.20 2.13 -27.54
CA ASN A 37 12.45 1.38 -27.42
C ASN A 37 13.61 2.33 -27.12
N ALA A 38 13.56 2.98 -25.96
CA ALA A 38 14.53 4.00 -25.56
C ALA A 38 16.00 3.51 -25.51
N LEU A 39 16.23 2.19 -25.42
CA LEU A 39 17.56 1.58 -25.42
C LEU A 39 18.05 1.17 -26.82
N ASP A 40 17.17 1.12 -27.82
CA ASP A 40 17.48 0.63 -29.16
C ASP A 40 18.02 1.77 -30.05
N GLY A 41 19.33 1.97 -29.99
CA GLY A 41 20.04 2.99 -30.77
C GLY A 41 19.71 4.43 -30.37
N ASP A 42 20.09 5.38 -31.24
CA ASP A 42 20.01 6.83 -30.98
C ASP A 42 19.04 7.58 -31.90
N HIS A 43 18.45 6.93 -32.90
CA HIS A 43 17.70 7.59 -33.98
C HIS A 43 16.50 8.43 -33.49
N TRP A 44 15.82 8.00 -32.43
CA TRP A 44 14.72 8.74 -31.82
C TRP A 44 15.14 10.08 -31.19
N GLN A 45 16.42 10.27 -30.85
CA GLN A 45 16.89 11.49 -30.19
C GLN A 45 16.77 12.70 -31.12
N HIS A 46 17.10 12.52 -32.40
CA HIS A 46 16.98 13.58 -33.40
C HIS A 46 15.52 13.94 -33.69
N GLU A 47 14.62 12.96 -33.64
CA GLU A 47 13.18 13.16 -33.81
C GLU A 47 12.50 13.77 -32.58
N LEU A 48 13.11 13.65 -31.40
CA LEU A 48 12.51 14.06 -30.13
C LEU A 48 12.44 15.58 -29.98
N GLU A 49 13.46 16.31 -30.42
CA GLU A 49 13.53 17.76 -30.19
C GLU A 49 12.37 18.55 -30.82
N PRO A 50 11.96 18.31 -32.09
CA PRO A 50 10.74 18.91 -32.64
C PRO A 50 9.48 18.60 -31.83
N VAL A 51 9.36 17.37 -31.31
CA VAL A 51 8.22 16.96 -30.48
C VAL A 51 8.20 17.71 -29.14
N LEU A 52 9.35 17.84 -28.47
CA LEU A 52 9.46 18.60 -27.22
C LEU A 52 9.12 20.09 -27.42
N ARG A 53 9.53 20.68 -28.55
CA ARG A 53 9.11 22.05 -28.89
C ARG A 53 7.61 22.17 -29.08
N ALA A 54 6.99 21.23 -29.80
CA ALA A 54 5.54 21.21 -30.01
C ALA A 54 4.76 21.03 -28.68
N LEU A 55 5.35 20.37 -27.69
CA LEU A 55 4.81 20.24 -26.33
C LEU A 55 5.03 21.48 -25.46
N GLY A 56 5.66 22.55 -25.98
CA GLY A 56 5.87 23.82 -25.26
C GLY A 56 7.26 24.03 -24.68
N GLY A 57 8.23 23.14 -24.96
CA GLY A 57 9.63 23.34 -24.57
C GLY A 57 9.98 22.99 -23.12
N GLY A 58 9.02 22.49 -22.33
CA GLY A 58 9.24 21.99 -20.98
C GLY A 58 8.98 23.01 -19.86
N PRO A 59 9.29 22.68 -18.59
CA PRO A 59 9.96 21.45 -18.15
C PRO A 59 9.14 20.17 -18.34
N PHE A 60 9.82 19.03 -18.35
CA PHE A 60 9.22 17.70 -18.53
C PHE A 60 9.42 16.78 -17.31
N ALA A 61 8.43 15.94 -17.07
CA ALA A 61 8.54 14.74 -16.24
C ALA A 61 8.88 13.54 -17.15
N VAL A 62 9.87 12.75 -16.74
CA VAL A 62 10.33 11.56 -17.48
C VAL A 62 10.23 10.36 -16.55
N ARG A 63 9.44 9.35 -16.94
CA ARG A 63 9.17 8.18 -16.09
C ARG A 63 8.97 6.90 -16.90
N SER A 64 9.20 5.77 -16.23
CA SER A 64 8.91 4.45 -16.78
C SER A 64 7.41 4.34 -17.06
N SER A 65 7.07 3.63 -18.14
CA SER A 65 5.73 3.15 -18.43
C SER A 65 5.72 1.62 -18.57
N ALA A 66 6.79 0.92 -18.15
CA ALA A 66 6.96 -0.51 -18.38
C ALA A 66 5.78 -1.34 -17.85
N ALA A 67 5.36 -2.35 -18.62
CA ALA A 67 4.28 -3.23 -18.18
C ALA A 67 4.74 -4.11 -17.01
N GLY A 68 3.83 -4.30 -16.05
CA GLY A 68 4.12 -4.96 -14.77
C GLY A 68 4.51 -4.00 -13.64
N GLU A 69 4.71 -2.69 -13.91
CA GLU A 69 5.01 -1.67 -12.89
C GLU A 69 3.85 -1.46 -11.89
N ASP A 70 2.62 -1.43 -12.40
CA ASP A 70 1.38 -1.19 -11.64
C ASP A 70 0.51 -2.45 -11.49
N GLY A 71 1.13 -3.64 -11.52
CA GLY A 71 0.41 -4.90 -11.50
C GLY A 71 -0.29 -5.17 -10.16
N GLN A 72 -1.41 -5.91 -10.20
CA GLN A 72 -2.22 -6.29 -9.01
C GLN A 72 -1.47 -7.07 -7.90
N ARG A 73 -0.21 -7.46 -8.14
CA ARG A 73 0.59 -8.31 -7.25
C ARG A 73 1.98 -7.76 -6.92
N VAL A 74 2.42 -6.66 -7.53
CA VAL A 74 3.71 -5.99 -7.27
C VAL A 74 3.56 -4.51 -7.61
N SER A 75 3.68 -3.64 -6.60
CA SER A 75 3.84 -2.20 -6.79
C SER A 75 5.32 -1.90 -6.64
N PHE A 76 6.00 -1.46 -7.69
CA PHE A 76 7.42 -1.04 -7.61
C PHE A 76 7.59 0.34 -6.97
N ALA A 77 6.79 0.65 -5.95
CA ALA A 77 6.78 1.94 -5.28
C ALA A 77 8.21 2.33 -4.85
N GLY A 78 8.74 3.41 -5.44
CA GLY A 78 10.07 3.94 -5.14
C GLY A 78 11.27 3.20 -5.75
N GLN A 79 11.08 2.17 -6.57
CA GLN A 79 12.18 1.43 -7.20
C GLN A 79 12.48 1.86 -8.65
N LEU A 80 11.55 2.55 -9.29
CA LEU A 80 11.70 3.01 -10.66
C LEU A 80 12.11 4.48 -10.71
N HIS A 81 13.05 4.79 -11.60
CA HIS A 81 13.53 6.14 -11.77
C HIS A 81 12.47 7.05 -12.40
N THR A 82 12.09 8.08 -11.65
CA THR A 82 11.29 9.22 -12.11
C THR A 82 12.15 10.47 -11.99
N HIS A 83 12.22 11.24 -13.07
CA HIS A 83 12.88 12.54 -13.07
C HIS A 83 11.84 13.64 -13.32
N LEU A 84 11.85 14.67 -12.47
CA LEU A 84 10.99 15.84 -12.61
C LEU A 84 11.85 17.06 -12.95
N GLY A 85 11.46 17.79 -14.00
CA GLY A 85 12.06 19.10 -14.28
C GLY A 85 13.14 19.10 -15.35
N ALA A 86 13.18 18.12 -16.27
CA ALA A 86 14.09 18.16 -17.42
C ALA A 86 13.71 19.33 -18.34
N ARG A 87 14.66 20.24 -18.61
CA ARG A 87 14.42 21.50 -19.34
C ARG A 87 15.01 21.49 -20.74
N THR A 88 16.09 20.74 -20.96
CA THR A 88 16.76 20.70 -22.26
C THR A 88 16.52 19.36 -22.97
N PRO A 89 16.54 19.31 -24.32
CA PRO A 89 16.46 18.06 -25.06
C PRO A 89 17.52 17.04 -24.61
N ALA A 90 18.74 17.51 -24.34
CA ALA A 90 19.84 16.66 -23.86
C ALA A 90 19.55 16.06 -22.48
N GLU A 91 18.99 16.83 -21.55
CA GLU A 91 18.53 16.33 -20.25
C GLU A 91 17.43 15.27 -20.45
N VAL A 92 16.41 15.56 -21.28
CA VAL A 92 15.32 14.60 -21.53
C VAL A 92 15.86 13.29 -22.08
N VAL A 93 16.78 13.32 -23.06
CA VAL A 93 17.42 12.11 -23.61
C VAL A 93 18.15 11.31 -22.52
N ARG A 94 18.94 11.99 -21.68
CA ARG A 94 19.67 11.35 -20.58
C ARG A 94 18.70 10.67 -19.60
N GLU A 95 17.64 11.36 -19.20
CA GLU A 95 16.66 10.82 -18.26
C GLU A 95 15.82 9.69 -18.86
N VAL A 96 15.53 9.74 -20.15
CA VAL A 96 14.87 8.64 -20.87
C VAL A 96 15.73 7.38 -20.82
N ARG A 97 17.04 7.49 -21.06
CA ARG A 97 17.96 6.35 -20.98
C ARG A 97 18.06 5.79 -19.56
N HIS A 98 18.18 6.65 -18.55
CA HIS A 98 18.20 6.23 -17.15
C HIS A 98 16.91 5.52 -16.74
N SER A 99 15.75 6.08 -17.09
CA SER A 99 14.45 5.47 -16.80
C SER A 99 14.28 4.12 -17.49
N ALA A 100 14.64 4.01 -18.78
CA ALA A 100 14.57 2.77 -19.52
C ALA A 100 15.46 1.66 -18.95
N ALA A 101 16.68 2.00 -18.52
CA ALA A 101 17.61 1.07 -17.86
C ALA A 101 17.09 0.62 -16.49
N SER A 102 16.52 1.54 -15.70
CA SER A 102 15.88 1.22 -14.42
C SER A 102 14.69 0.27 -14.60
N GLY A 103 13.84 0.51 -15.60
CA GLY A 103 12.73 -0.39 -15.95
C GLY A 103 13.21 -1.79 -16.36
N ALA A 104 14.22 -1.89 -17.22
CA ALA A 104 14.77 -3.17 -17.65
C ALA A 104 15.36 -4.00 -16.48
N ALA A 105 16.02 -3.32 -15.54
CA ALA A 105 16.54 -3.95 -14.32
C ALA A 105 15.41 -4.48 -13.42
N ALA A 106 14.34 -3.70 -13.24
CA ALA A 106 13.16 -4.09 -12.46
C ALA A 106 12.43 -5.31 -13.06
N THR A 107 12.26 -5.34 -14.39
CA THR A 107 11.70 -6.52 -15.09
C THR A 107 12.57 -7.76 -14.88
N THR A 108 13.90 -7.63 -15.02
CA THR A 108 14.85 -8.74 -14.81
C THR A 108 14.78 -9.31 -13.38
N TYR A 109 14.60 -8.44 -12.38
CA TYR A 109 14.43 -8.85 -10.99
C TYR A 109 13.18 -9.74 -10.79
N THR A 110 12.05 -9.40 -11.43
CA THR A 110 10.83 -10.21 -11.33
C THR A 110 10.94 -11.59 -11.96
N THR A 111 11.64 -11.72 -13.08
CA THR A 111 11.88 -13.02 -13.74
C THR A 111 12.72 -13.95 -12.86
N ARG A 112 13.65 -13.41 -12.06
CA ARG A 112 14.50 -14.20 -11.15
C ARG A 112 13.79 -14.71 -9.89
N LEU A 113 12.66 -14.11 -9.51
CA LEU A 113 11.85 -14.54 -8.36
C LEU A 113 10.90 -15.73 -8.68
N GLY A 114 11.12 -16.43 -9.80
CA GLY A 114 10.46 -17.72 -10.07
C GLY A 114 9.04 -17.64 -10.62
N ARG A 115 8.67 -16.54 -11.31
CA ARG A 115 7.39 -16.47 -12.03
C ARG A 115 7.56 -16.96 -13.47
N SER A 116 6.66 -17.84 -13.91
CA SER A 116 6.73 -18.46 -15.24
C SER A 116 6.78 -17.41 -16.36
N PRO A 117 7.71 -17.54 -17.33
CA PRO A 117 7.82 -16.66 -18.49
C PRO A 117 6.54 -16.56 -19.34
N ASP A 118 5.66 -17.57 -19.27
CA ASP A 118 4.45 -17.68 -20.10
C ASP A 118 3.33 -16.67 -19.78
N GLN A 119 3.40 -15.94 -18.66
CA GLN A 119 2.37 -14.95 -18.26
C GLN A 119 2.82 -13.49 -18.37
N VAL A 120 4.06 -13.25 -18.79
CA VAL A 120 4.58 -11.91 -19.06
C VAL A 120 4.99 -11.89 -20.52
N ALA A 121 4.14 -11.34 -21.39
CA ALA A 121 4.54 -11.08 -22.76
C ALA A 121 5.90 -10.34 -22.72
N PRO A 122 6.92 -10.75 -23.48
CA PRO A 122 8.19 -10.05 -23.48
C PRO A 122 7.94 -8.62 -23.95
N ILE A 123 7.94 -7.67 -23.02
CA ILE A 123 7.87 -6.25 -23.34
C ILE A 123 9.27 -5.88 -23.81
N SER A 124 9.59 -6.21 -25.06
CA SER A 124 10.76 -5.65 -25.73
C SER A 124 10.54 -4.15 -25.86
N GLY A 125 11.46 -3.39 -25.30
CA GLY A 125 11.46 -1.93 -25.29
C GLY A 125 10.89 -1.39 -23.99
N SER A 126 11.74 -1.02 -23.03
CA SER A 126 11.32 -0.30 -21.82
C SER A 126 10.67 1.02 -22.22
N PRO A 127 9.32 1.15 -22.24
CA PRO A 127 8.69 2.33 -22.74
C PRO A 127 8.82 3.44 -21.70
N VAL A 128 9.20 4.63 -22.15
CA VAL A 128 9.38 5.79 -21.28
C VAL A 128 8.39 6.87 -21.66
N LEU A 129 7.62 7.34 -20.69
CA LEU A 129 6.66 8.42 -20.84
C LEU A 129 7.32 9.75 -20.48
N ILE A 130 7.27 10.70 -21.42
CA ILE A 130 7.68 12.09 -21.26
C ILE A 130 6.41 12.94 -21.25
N GLN A 131 6.16 13.69 -20.19
CA GLN A 131 5.00 14.59 -20.08
C GLN A 131 5.43 15.99 -19.72
N VAL A 132 4.67 16.98 -20.16
CA VAL A 132 4.80 18.36 -19.66
C VAL A 132 4.61 18.35 -18.15
N LEU A 133 5.57 18.91 -17.43
CA LEU A 133 5.51 19.00 -15.98
C LEU A 133 4.46 20.04 -15.57
N VAL A 134 3.48 19.62 -14.79
CA VAL A 134 2.47 20.53 -14.22
C VAL A 134 3.12 21.37 -13.12
N PRO A 135 3.05 22.73 -13.19
CA PRO A 135 3.57 23.61 -12.15
C PRO A 135 2.59 23.61 -10.95
N ALA A 136 2.57 22.51 -10.21
CA ALA A 136 1.58 22.27 -9.17
C ALA A 136 1.68 23.29 -8.02
N GLU A 137 0.54 23.91 -7.70
CA GLU A 137 0.35 24.68 -6.46
C GLU A 137 0.11 23.72 -5.28
N VAL A 138 -0.68 22.69 -5.56
CA VAL A 138 -0.99 21.58 -4.66
C VAL A 138 -0.92 20.29 -5.46
N ALA A 139 -0.33 19.25 -4.91
CA ALA A 139 -0.35 17.93 -5.50
C ALA A 139 -0.67 16.88 -4.45
N GLY A 140 -1.12 15.73 -4.91
CA GLY A 140 -1.63 14.73 -4.00
C GLY A 140 -1.89 13.40 -4.66
N VAL A 141 -2.44 12.52 -3.85
CA VAL A 141 -3.03 11.27 -4.29
C VAL A 141 -4.45 11.21 -3.78
N MET A 142 -5.34 10.64 -4.58
CA MET A 142 -6.69 10.33 -4.17
C MET A 142 -7.02 8.87 -4.46
N PHE A 143 -7.78 8.27 -3.56
CA PHE A 143 -8.36 6.96 -3.77
C PHE A 143 -9.85 7.10 -3.95
N THR A 144 -10.41 6.40 -4.93
CA THR A 144 -11.85 6.45 -5.19
C THR A 144 -12.66 5.63 -4.17
N HIS A 145 -11.99 4.73 -3.46
CA HIS A 145 -12.49 3.98 -2.30
C HIS A 145 -11.47 4.05 -1.16
N HIS A 146 -11.89 3.85 0.08
CA HIS A 146 -10.97 3.86 1.22
C HIS A 146 -9.97 2.70 1.09
N PRO A 147 -8.65 2.96 1.00
CA PRO A 147 -7.65 1.97 0.60
C PRO A 147 -7.24 1.02 1.75
N VAL A 148 -8.03 0.94 2.81
CA VAL A 148 -7.81 0.08 3.98
C VAL A 148 -9.11 -0.62 4.35
N THR A 149 -10.18 0.14 4.55
CA THR A 149 -11.49 -0.43 4.90
C THR A 149 -12.26 -0.96 3.70
N GLY A 150 -11.94 -0.48 2.49
CA GLY A 150 -12.68 -0.79 1.26
C GLY A 150 -14.01 -0.06 1.13
N ALA A 151 -14.34 0.87 2.03
CA ALA A 151 -15.57 1.65 1.95
C ALA A 151 -15.63 2.51 0.68
N GLU A 152 -16.83 2.71 0.12
CA GLU A 152 -17.12 3.62 -1.00
C GLU A 152 -17.00 5.09 -0.55
N GLN A 153 -15.77 5.52 -0.28
CA GLN A 153 -15.43 6.83 0.25
C GLN A 153 -14.15 7.31 -0.42
N VAL A 154 -14.18 8.54 -0.97
CA VAL A 154 -13.01 9.14 -1.58
C VAL A 154 -12.06 9.61 -0.48
N VAL A 155 -10.80 9.21 -0.57
CA VAL A 155 -9.74 9.63 0.36
C VAL A 155 -8.76 10.49 -0.40
N VAL A 156 -8.55 11.72 0.04
CA VAL A 156 -7.62 12.67 -0.58
C VAL A 156 -6.45 12.93 0.38
N GLU A 157 -5.22 12.78 -0.09
CA GLU A 157 -4.00 13.24 0.60
C GLU A 157 -3.31 14.31 -0.26
N ALA A 158 -2.91 15.43 0.33
CA ALA A 158 -2.30 16.53 -0.41
C ALA A 158 -1.14 17.21 0.33
N THR A 159 -0.20 17.75 -0.44
CA THR A 159 0.93 18.57 0.00
C THR A 159 1.06 19.83 -0.88
N ARG A 160 1.74 20.87 -0.38
CA ARG A 160 2.07 22.05 -1.19
C ARG A 160 3.15 21.73 -2.21
N GLY A 161 3.02 22.29 -3.42
CA GLY A 161 4.01 22.14 -4.48
C GLY A 161 3.95 20.77 -5.17
N LEU A 162 5.09 20.32 -5.68
CA LEU A 162 5.21 19.06 -6.43
C LEU A 162 5.02 17.85 -5.50
N GLY A 163 4.25 16.85 -5.95
CA GLY A 163 3.88 15.64 -5.19
C GLY A 163 5.03 14.68 -4.86
N ASP A 164 6.27 14.97 -5.29
CA ASP A 164 7.45 14.17 -4.97
C ASP A 164 7.66 14.03 -3.46
N ALA A 165 7.38 15.08 -2.68
CA ALA A 165 7.49 15.06 -1.22
C ALA A 165 6.50 14.08 -0.55
N LEU A 166 5.33 13.87 -1.16
CA LEU A 166 4.31 12.93 -0.69
C LEU A 166 4.76 11.48 -0.89
N VAL A 167 5.16 11.15 -2.13
CA VAL A 167 5.56 9.79 -2.51
C VAL A 167 6.87 9.37 -1.83
N SER A 168 7.79 10.32 -1.62
CA SER A 168 9.05 10.08 -0.90
C SER A 168 8.91 10.04 0.63
N GLY A 169 7.72 10.28 1.19
CA GLY A 169 7.49 10.27 2.64
C GLY A 169 8.27 11.34 3.41
N ARG A 170 8.66 12.44 2.74
CA ARG A 170 9.44 13.54 3.35
C ARG A 170 8.57 14.61 4.00
N SER A 171 7.26 14.54 3.82
CA SER A 171 6.28 15.43 4.45
C SER A 171 5.04 14.65 4.89
N THR A 172 4.46 15.03 6.03
CA THR A 172 3.11 14.59 6.41
C THR A 172 2.08 15.31 5.55
N PRO A 173 1.25 14.59 4.77
CA PRO A 173 0.16 15.21 4.03
C PRO A 173 -1.01 15.61 4.92
N GLN A 174 -1.78 16.59 4.46
CA GLN A 174 -3.15 16.78 4.96
C GLN A 174 -4.07 15.75 4.29
N ARG A 175 -5.07 15.24 5.03
CA ARG A 175 -6.02 14.23 4.55
C ARG A 175 -7.46 14.74 4.64
N TRP A 176 -8.28 14.32 3.69
CA TRP A 176 -9.73 14.50 3.71
C TRP A 176 -10.43 13.20 3.36
N LEU A 177 -11.58 12.97 4.00
CA LEU A 177 -12.53 11.94 3.61
C LEU A 177 -13.72 12.64 2.98
N VAL A 178 -13.99 12.34 1.71
CA VAL A 178 -15.08 12.94 0.96
C VAL A 178 -16.13 11.86 0.70
N ASN A 179 -17.29 12.04 1.34
CA ASN A 179 -18.45 11.17 1.15
C ASN A 179 -19.36 11.75 0.05
N PRO A 180 -19.91 10.92 -0.84
CA PRO A 180 -20.91 11.36 -1.80
C PRO A 180 -22.06 12.09 -1.11
N GLY A 181 -22.42 13.28 -1.59
CA GLY A 181 -23.56 14.06 -1.08
C GLY A 181 -23.39 14.70 0.31
N THR A 182 -22.18 14.66 0.90
CA THR A 182 -21.91 15.29 2.20
C THR A 182 -20.89 16.42 2.03
N GLN A 183 -20.99 17.48 2.83
CA GLN A 183 -19.92 18.50 2.91
C GLN A 183 -18.60 17.79 3.28
N PRO A 184 -17.48 18.06 2.58
CA PRO A 184 -16.19 17.44 2.89
C PRO A 184 -15.80 17.70 4.35
N GLY A 185 -15.62 16.63 5.12
CA GLY A 185 -15.06 16.71 6.46
C GLY A 185 -13.53 16.69 6.36
N ALA A 186 -12.88 17.78 6.80
CA ALA A 186 -11.44 17.75 6.99
C ALA A 186 -11.11 16.85 8.19
N HIS A 187 -10.48 15.71 7.93
CA HIS A 187 -9.84 14.92 8.97
C HIS A 187 -8.34 15.19 8.89
N ALA A 188 -7.91 16.22 9.61
CA ALA A 188 -6.50 16.36 9.93
C ALA A 188 -5.96 15.02 10.45
N GLY A 189 -4.85 14.54 9.85
CA GLY A 189 -3.99 13.57 10.56
C GLY A 189 -3.71 14.13 11.96
N ALA A 190 -3.47 13.26 12.94
CA ALA A 190 -3.49 13.59 14.37
C ALA A 190 -2.67 14.84 14.76
N HIS A 191 -1.77 15.33 13.90
CA HIS A 191 -1.07 16.59 14.05
C HIS A 191 -0.98 17.44 12.76
N ALA A 192 -2.09 17.72 12.07
CA ALA A 192 -2.14 19.01 11.36
C ALA A 192 -2.12 20.09 12.45
N GLY A 193 -0.92 20.63 12.72
CA GLY A 193 -0.73 21.70 13.69
C GLY A 193 -1.82 22.74 13.48
N ALA A 194 -2.45 23.17 14.57
CA ALA A 194 -3.63 24.05 14.63
C ALA A 194 -3.44 25.43 13.94
N ASP A 195 -2.34 25.63 13.22
CA ASP A 195 -1.89 26.88 12.62
C ASP A 195 -1.52 26.75 11.11
N THR A 196 -1.81 25.61 10.48
CA THR A 196 -1.68 25.46 9.01
C THR A 196 -3.06 25.51 8.36
N GLY A 197 -3.43 26.69 7.86
CA GLY A 197 -4.68 26.88 7.11
C GLY A 197 -4.91 25.79 6.06
N ALA A 198 -6.17 25.43 5.84
CA ALA A 198 -6.58 24.34 4.96
C ALA A 198 -5.90 24.46 3.58
N LEU A 199 -5.21 23.40 3.16
CA LEU A 199 -4.48 23.39 1.89
C LEU A 199 -5.41 23.35 0.68
N LEU A 200 -6.57 22.71 0.84
CA LEU A 200 -7.61 22.61 -0.19
C LEU A 200 -8.88 23.31 0.29
N THR A 201 -9.49 24.06 -0.62
CA THR A 201 -10.83 24.65 -0.42
C THR A 201 -11.92 23.59 -0.59
N PRO A 202 -13.14 23.80 -0.03
CA PRO A 202 -14.27 22.89 -0.25
C PRO A 202 -14.60 22.69 -1.74
N ALA A 203 -14.45 23.73 -2.57
CA ALA A 203 -14.68 23.63 -4.01
C ALA A 203 -13.65 22.70 -4.69
N GLN A 204 -12.37 22.79 -4.32
CA GLN A 204 -11.33 21.90 -4.83
C GLN A 204 -11.53 20.45 -4.37
N LEU A 205 -11.99 20.23 -3.13
CA LEU A 205 -12.30 18.88 -2.64
C LEU A 205 -13.47 18.24 -3.39
N ASN A 206 -14.50 19.02 -3.72
CA ASN A 206 -15.61 18.54 -4.54
C ASN A 206 -15.15 18.22 -5.97
N ASP A 207 -14.35 19.11 -6.59
CA ASP A 207 -13.78 18.86 -7.93
C ASP A 207 -12.90 17.59 -7.97
N LEU A 208 -12.10 17.37 -6.93
CA LEU A 208 -11.31 16.13 -6.78
C LEU A 208 -12.19 14.89 -6.64
N ALA A 209 -13.26 14.95 -5.83
CA ALA A 209 -14.18 13.84 -5.68
C ALA A 209 -14.95 13.53 -6.98
N ASP A 210 -15.44 14.55 -7.68
CA ASP A 210 -16.08 14.40 -8.99
C ASP A 210 -15.11 13.81 -10.01
N THR A 211 -13.85 14.26 -10.01
CA THR A 211 -12.79 13.70 -10.84
C THR A 211 -12.50 12.24 -10.49
N ALA A 212 -12.44 11.90 -9.20
CA ALA A 212 -12.24 10.53 -8.71
C ALA A 212 -13.34 9.58 -9.22
N HIS A 213 -14.61 10.00 -9.10
CA HIS A 213 -15.75 9.23 -9.59
C HIS A 213 -15.72 9.03 -11.11
N ARG A 214 -15.42 10.07 -11.89
CA ARG A 214 -15.28 9.97 -13.35
C ARG A 214 -14.15 9.03 -13.76
N VAL A 215 -13.02 9.08 -13.06
CA VAL A 215 -11.88 8.19 -13.31
C VAL A 215 -12.24 6.73 -13.02
N GLU A 216 -12.90 6.46 -11.90
CA GLU A 216 -13.37 5.11 -11.57
C GLU A 216 -14.40 4.58 -12.58
N GLU A 217 -15.40 5.39 -12.94
CA GLU A 217 -16.42 5.00 -13.93
C GLU A 217 -15.79 4.62 -15.27
N LEU A 218 -14.83 5.41 -15.75
CA LEU A 218 -14.13 5.16 -17.02
C LEU A 218 -13.20 3.94 -16.98
N LEU A 219 -12.63 3.62 -15.81
CA LEU A 219 -11.68 2.52 -15.66
C LEU A 219 -12.31 1.24 -15.12
N GLY A 220 -13.55 1.31 -14.62
CA GLY A 220 -14.39 0.18 -14.22
C GLY A 220 -13.99 -0.51 -12.91
N ALA A 221 -13.18 0.15 -12.08
CA ALA A 221 -12.72 -0.36 -10.79
C ALA A 221 -12.22 0.77 -9.90
N ALA A 222 -12.14 0.54 -8.58
CA ALA A 222 -11.57 1.50 -7.64
C ALA A 222 -10.12 1.87 -7.99
N GLN A 223 -9.79 3.17 -7.99
CA GLN A 223 -8.51 3.69 -8.44
C GLN A 223 -7.72 4.40 -7.34
N ASP A 224 -6.40 4.27 -7.42
CA ASP A 224 -5.36 5.10 -6.82
C ASP A 224 -4.87 6.09 -7.89
N VAL A 225 -5.11 7.38 -7.67
CA VAL A 225 -4.91 8.45 -8.66
C VAL A 225 -3.95 9.50 -8.13
N GLU A 226 -2.83 9.72 -8.83
CA GLU A 226 -1.95 10.85 -8.58
C GLU A 226 -2.47 12.08 -9.34
N TRP A 227 -2.52 13.22 -8.65
CA TRP A 227 -3.10 14.45 -9.20
C TRP A 227 -2.30 15.70 -8.80
N ALA A 228 -2.50 16.77 -9.56
CA ALA A 228 -1.98 18.10 -9.26
C ALA A 228 -2.98 19.18 -9.62
N ILE A 229 -3.11 20.20 -8.77
CA ILE A 229 -3.85 21.42 -9.06
C ILE A 229 -2.87 22.49 -9.52
N ALA A 230 -3.13 23.05 -10.70
CA ALA A 230 -2.41 24.20 -11.23
C ALA A 230 -3.39 25.10 -11.99
N ALA A 231 -3.38 26.39 -11.68
CA ALA A 231 -4.24 27.41 -12.29
C ALA A 231 -5.73 27.00 -12.27
N GLY A 232 -6.19 26.43 -11.15
CA GLY A 232 -7.57 25.99 -10.94
C GLY A 232 -7.98 24.70 -11.67
N THR A 233 -7.06 24.04 -12.38
CA THR A 233 -7.33 22.76 -13.05
C THR A 233 -6.78 21.60 -12.23
N THR A 234 -7.60 20.57 -12.01
CA THR A 234 -7.17 19.27 -11.48
C THR A 234 -6.62 18.39 -12.62
N TRP A 235 -5.30 18.25 -12.67
CA TRP A 235 -4.58 17.41 -13.61
C TRP A 235 -4.39 16.00 -13.06
N ILE A 236 -4.69 14.99 -13.87
CA ILE A 236 -4.41 13.58 -13.56
C ILE A 236 -3.03 13.23 -14.07
N LEU A 237 -2.17 12.82 -13.13
CA LEU A 237 -0.79 12.44 -13.40
C LEU A 237 -0.65 10.93 -13.56
N GLN A 238 -1.44 10.13 -12.84
CA GLN A 238 -1.45 8.67 -12.94
C GLN A 238 -2.78 8.13 -12.42
N ALA A 239 -3.23 6.99 -12.92
CA ALA A 239 -4.30 6.21 -12.32
C ALA A 239 -3.98 4.71 -12.41
N ARG A 240 -4.24 3.97 -11.34
CA ARG A 240 -4.08 2.51 -11.28
C ARG A 240 -5.09 1.87 -10.33
N PRO A 241 -5.42 0.58 -10.47
CA PRO A 241 -6.33 -0.09 -9.55
C PRO A 241 -5.82 -0.14 -8.10
N ILE A 242 -6.71 -0.02 -7.12
CA ILE A 242 -6.39 -0.27 -5.70
C ILE A 242 -6.23 -1.78 -5.48
N THR A 243 -5.10 -2.21 -4.91
CA THR A 243 -4.73 -3.65 -4.78
C THR A 243 -4.95 -4.25 -3.40
N THR A 244 -5.50 -3.50 -2.43
CA THR A 244 -5.73 -4.01 -1.08
C THR A 244 -6.74 -5.16 -1.10
N ARG A 245 -6.29 -6.36 -0.69
CA ARG A 245 -7.16 -7.51 -0.46
C ARG A 245 -8.16 -7.17 0.64
N SER A 246 -9.43 -6.96 0.26
CA SER A 246 -10.53 -7.03 1.22
C SER A 246 -10.53 -8.43 1.86
N THR A 247 -10.20 -8.52 3.14
CA THR A 247 -10.57 -9.65 3.98
C THR A 247 -11.96 -9.41 4.54
N ALA A 248 -12.97 -9.54 3.69
CA ALA A 248 -14.35 -9.76 4.13
C ALA A 248 -14.69 -11.24 3.90
N GLY A 249 -14.46 -12.07 4.92
CA GLY A 249 -14.85 -13.47 4.94
C GLY A 249 -16.36 -13.64 5.17
N SER A 250 -17.03 -14.18 4.15
CA SER A 250 -18.17 -15.11 4.16
C SER A 250 -19.25 -15.10 5.28
N SER A 251 -20.49 -15.08 4.77
CA SER A 251 -21.70 -15.80 5.20
C SER A 251 -22.59 -15.16 6.27
N THR A 252 -23.73 -14.63 5.82
CA THR A 252 -25.04 -15.15 6.25
C THR A 252 -25.96 -15.19 5.04
N GLY A 253 -26.39 -16.40 4.68
CA GLY A 253 -27.49 -16.60 3.75
C GLY A 253 -28.79 -16.15 4.40
N SER A 254 -29.58 -15.38 3.67
CA SER A 254 -30.99 -15.18 3.98
C SER A 254 -31.82 -15.58 2.78
N THR A 255 -32.28 -16.82 2.82
CA THR A 255 -33.30 -17.39 1.95
C THR A 255 -34.63 -16.70 2.24
N ARG A 256 -35.20 -15.98 1.27
CA ARG A 256 -36.64 -15.69 1.24
C ARG A 256 -37.21 -15.80 -0.18
N GLY A 257 -38.07 -16.80 -0.35
CA GLY A 257 -39.36 -16.66 -1.03
C GLY A 257 -39.37 -16.74 -2.55
N ALA A 258 -39.66 -17.94 -3.06
CA ALA A 258 -40.05 -18.19 -4.44
C ALA A 258 -41.43 -17.60 -4.77
N THR A 259 -41.62 -17.14 -6.02
CA THR A 259 -42.86 -17.38 -6.80
C THR A 259 -42.59 -17.41 -8.30
N ALA A 260 -42.82 -18.62 -8.86
CA ALA A 260 -43.28 -19.03 -10.18
C ALA A 260 -43.24 -18.11 -11.41
N GLY A 261 -42.76 -18.67 -12.52
CA GLY A 261 -43.06 -18.21 -13.89
C GLY A 261 -42.21 -18.91 -14.95
N SER A 262 -42.62 -20.11 -15.39
CA SER A 262 -42.16 -20.75 -16.65
C SER A 262 -43.23 -20.49 -17.73
N PRO A 263 -42.94 -20.52 -19.05
CA PRO A 263 -42.89 -21.84 -19.72
C PRO A 263 -42.03 -22.00 -21.02
N LEU A 264 -41.72 -23.28 -21.34
CA LEU A 264 -41.58 -23.98 -22.65
C LEU A 264 -40.46 -23.56 -23.63
N GLY A 265 -39.64 -24.41 -24.29
CA GLY A 265 -39.47 -25.87 -24.54
C GLY A 265 -38.39 -26.02 -25.68
N PRO A 266 -38.18 -27.13 -26.41
CA PRO A 266 -38.26 -28.56 -26.11
C PRO A 266 -36.92 -29.33 -26.31
N THR A 267 -37.05 -30.65 -26.19
CA THR A 267 -36.11 -31.79 -26.05
C THR A 267 -35.20 -32.16 -27.23
N THR A 268 -34.02 -32.71 -26.90
CA THR A 268 -33.38 -33.98 -27.39
C THR A 268 -32.11 -34.18 -26.55
N GLY A 269 -31.64 -35.32 -26.06
CA GLY A 269 -31.98 -36.72 -26.15
C GLY A 269 -30.76 -37.51 -25.62
N SER A 270 -30.99 -38.76 -25.23
CA SER A 270 -30.01 -39.83 -25.01
C SER A 270 -29.41 -40.07 -23.61
N SER A 271 -29.45 -41.36 -23.32
CA SER A 271 -29.25 -42.13 -22.10
C SER A 271 -27.80 -42.40 -21.71
N LEU A 272 -27.57 -42.66 -20.42
CA LEU A 272 -27.09 -43.94 -19.85
C LEU A 272 -26.61 -43.71 -18.40
N GLY A 273 -27.17 -44.44 -17.44
CA GLY A 273 -26.55 -44.67 -16.12
C GLY A 273 -25.44 -45.73 -16.24
N PRO A 274 -24.73 -46.13 -15.15
CA PRO A 274 -25.35 -46.46 -13.86
C PRO A 274 -24.63 -45.98 -12.58
N THR A 275 -25.45 -45.81 -11.54
CA THR A 275 -25.33 -46.33 -10.16
C THR A 275 -23.94 -46.57 -9.54
N ALA A 276 -23.64 -45.88 -8.44
CA ALA A 276 -22.80 -46.40 -7.37
C ALA A 276 -23.27 -45.89 -5.99
N THR A 277 -23.59 -46.87 -5.17
CA THR A 277 -24.18 -46.86 -3.83
C THR A 277 -23.17 -46.39 -2.77
N ALA A 278 -23.59 -45.52 -1.86
CA ALA A 278 -22.87 -45.21 -0.62
C ALA A 278 -23.29 -46.16 0.51
N PRO A 279 -22.38 -46.66 1.37
CA PRO A 279 -22.74 -47.28 2.63
C PRO A 279 -22.65 -46.29 3.80
N ALA A 280 -23.56 -46.49 4.75
CA ALA A 280 -23.70 -45.75 6.00
C ALA A 280 -23.00 -46.47 7.17
N GLY A 281 -22.57 -45.67 8.16
CA GLY A 281 -22.35 -46.05 9.57
C GLY A 281 -20.99 -46.68 9.93
N PRO A 282 -20.54 -46.59 11.21
CA PRO A 282 -21.38 -46.46 12.41
C PRO A 282 -21.03 -45.32 13.38
N GLU A 283 -21.93 -45.18 14.34
CA GLU A 283 -22.01 -44.25 15.45
C GLU A 283 -20.92 -44.44 16.52
N GLY A 284 -20.69 -43.36 17.27
CA GLY A 284 -20.46 -43.42 18.71
C GLY A 284 -19.03 -43.18 19.17
N THR A 285 -18.75 -41.96 19.65
CA THR A 285 -18.11 -41.72 20.96
C THR A 285 -18.28 -40.24 21.31
N ARG A 286 -18.99 -39.96 22.42
CA ARG A 286 -19.00 -38.66 23.10
C ARG A 286 -17.71 -38.52 23.89
N CYS A 287 -17.02 -37.39 23.78
CA CYS A 287 -16.04 -36.97 24.78
C CYS A 287 -15.92 -35.44 24.82
N GLY A 288 -15.97 -34.89 26.04
CA GLY A 288 -15.24 -33.70 26.46
C GLY A 288 -15.66 -32.35 25.88
N THR A 289 -16.50 -31.62 26.61
CA THR A 289 -16.46 -30.15 26.59
C THR A 289 -15.16 -29.70 27.26
N ASP A 290 -14.10 -29.55 26.48
CA ASP A 290 -12.91 -28.86 26.95
C ASP A 290 -13.14 -27.34 26.82
N GLY A 291 -12.93 -26.69 27.96
CA GLY A 291 -13.16 -25.27 28.15
C GLY A 291 -12.39 -24.45 27.12
N VAL A 292 -13.11 -23.47 26.57
CA VAL A 292 -12.48 -22.32 25.94
C VAL A 292 -11.63 -21.64 27.02
N GLU A 293 -10.32 -21.87 26.98
CA GLU A 293 -9.36 -21.02 27.66
C GLU A 293 -9.55 -19.61 27.11
N THR A 294 -10.23 -18.78 27.89
CA THR A 294 -10.28 -17.33 27.70
C THR A 294 -8.85 -16.82 27.81
N GLY A 295 -8.23 -16.55 26.66
CA GLY A 295 -6.95 -15.85 26.57
C GLY A 295 -7.02 -14.56 27.38
N ALA A 296 -5.99 -14.35 28.21
CA ALA A 296 -5.85 -13.17 29.04
C ALA A 296 -5.94 -11.90 28.19
N GLU A 297 -7.05 -11.17 28.29
CA GLU A 297 -7.16 -9.83 27.74
C GLU A 297 -6.13 -8.94 28.44
N THR A 298 -5.07 -8.60 27.72
CA THR A 298 -4.08 -7.62 28.16
C THR A 298 -4.80 -6.27 28.25
N SER A 299 -5.02 -5.75 29.46
CA SER A 299 -5.69 -4.47 29.66
C SER A 299 -4.95 -3.39 28.86
N ALA A 300 -5.63 -2.73 27.94
CA ALA A 300 -5.05 -1.64 27.16
C ALA A 300 -4.63 -0.50 28.11
N GLY A 301 -3.33 -0.25 28.22
CA GLY A 301 -2.80 0.84 29.04
C GLY A 301 -3.01 2.21 28.39
N ALA A 302 -2.43 3.25 28.99
CA ALA A 302 -2.58 4.62 28.50
C ALA A 302 -2.11 4.78 27.04
N VAL A 303 -2.87 5.54 26.25
CA VAL A 303 -2.50 5.91 24.87
C VAL A 303 -1.27 6.82 24.94
N LEU A 304 -0.16 6.35 24.39
CA LEU A 304 1.10 7.09 24.29
C LEU A 304 1.06 8.05 23.10
N LEU A 305 0.61 7.55 21.95
CA LEU A 305 0.63 8.26 20.67
C LEU A 305 -0.60 7.90 19.84
N ARG A 306 -0.98 8.80 18.95
CA ARG A 306 -1.95 8.56 17.88
C ARG A 306 -1.32 8.92 16.54
N GLY A 307 -1.77 8.25 15.49
CA GLY A 307 -1.36 8.51 14.13
C GLY A 307 -2.39 8.02 13.13
N THR A 308 -2.00 7.95 11.86
CA THR A 308 -2.77 7.37 10.77
C THR A 308 -2.88 5.85 10.91
N PRO A 309 -4.10 5.27 10.88
CA PRO A 309 -4.30 3.82 10.75
C PRO A 309 -3.93 3.37 9.33
N ALA A 310 -2.72 2.87 9.16
CA ALA A 310 -2.13 2.61 7.85
C ALA A 310 -2.27 1.15 7.39
N SER A 311 -2.24 0.22 8.33
CA SER A 311 -2.46 -1.21 8.08
C SER A 311 -3.17 -1.82 9.28
N PRO A 312 -4.30 -2.52 9.08
CA PRO A 312 -5.17 -2.97 10.16
C PRO A 312 -4.53 -4.07 11.02
N GLY A 313 -5.16 -4.34 12.15
CA GLY A 313 -4.75 -5.37 13.11
C GLY A 313 -4.17 -4.79 14.39
N THR A 314 -3.86 -5.66 15.34
CA THR A 314 -3.33 -5.27 16.65
C THR A 314 -2.27 -6.26 17.09
N THR A 315 -1.17 -5.75 17.60
CA THR A 315 -0.10 -6.59 18.16
C THR A 315 0.61 -5.90 19.30
N THR A 316 1.33 -6.67 20.11
CA THR A 316 2.15 -6.17 21.21
C THR A 316 3.56 -6.71 21.04
N GLY A 317 4.55 -5.82 21.17
CA GLY A 317 5.95 -6.19 21.07
C GLY A 317 6.87 -5.11 21.65
N PRO A 318 8.16 -5.41 21.83
CA PRO A 318 9.13 -4.43 22.28
C PRO A 318 9.33 -3.37 21.18
N ALA A 319 9.24 -2.10 21.54
CA ALA A 319 9.56 -0.98 20.66
C ALA A 319 11.05 -0.98 20.35
N ARG A 320 11.40 -0.78 19.09
CA ARG A 320 12.78 -0.77 18.61
C ARG A 320 12.95 0.39 17.63
N VAL A 321 13.64 1.44 18.09
CA VAL A 321 13.85 2.71 17.41
C VAL A 321 15.01 2.60 16.43
N ILE A 322 14.75 2.92 15.16
CA ILE A 322 15.69 2.80 14.05
C ILE A 322 15.81 4.09 13.29
N ARG A 323 17.04 4.60 13.26
CA ARG A 323 17.39 5.85 12.63
C ARG A 323 18.07 5.61 11.29
N ASP A 324 18.84 4.54 11.16
CA ASP A 324 19.61 4.21 9.95
C ASP A 324 19.85 2.70 9.78
N LEU A 325 20.66 2.35 8.77
CA LEU A 325 21.03 0.97 8.46
C LEU A 325 21.95 0.35 9.52
N ASP A 326 22.72 1.12 10.29
CA ASP A 326 23.66 0.58 11.28
C ASP A 326 22.92 0.05 12.50
N ASP A 327 21.75 0.62 12.81
CA ASP A 327 20.88 0.09 13.85
C ASP A 327 20.25 -1.28 13.48
N PHE A 328 20.37 -1.75 12.22
CA PHE A 328 19.68 -2.96 11.74
C PHE A 328 20.00 -4.22 12.55
N ALA A 329 21.24 -4.35 13.02
CA ALA A 329 21.69 -5.47 13.83
C ALA A 329 20.92 -5.62 15.16
N ARG A 330 20.29 -4.53 15.63
CA ARG A 330 19.53 -4.49 16.87
C ARG A 330 18.10 -5.03 16.73
N PHE A 331 17.65 -5.39 15.52
CA PHE A 331 16.29 -5.93 15.33
C PHE A 331 16.20 -7.41 15.64
N SER A 332 15.15 -7.76 16.34
CA SER A 332 14.69 -9.14 16.45
C SER A 332 13.33 -9.31 15.77
N PRO A 333 13.04 -10.51 15.20
CA PRO A 333 11.70 -10.82 14.77
C PRO A 333 10.72 -10.68 15.95
N GLY A 334 9.57 -10.06 15.72
CA GLY A 334 8.59 -9.79 16.77
C GLY A 334 8.70 -8.40 17.43
N ASP A 335 9.74 -7.63 17.11
CA ASP A 335 9.88 -6.24 17.54
C ASP A 335 8.87 -5.33 16.81
N VAL A 336 8.46 -4.25 17.48
CA VAL A 336 7.76 -3.13 16.87
C VAL A 336 8.79 -2.17 16.31
N LEU A 337 8.85 -2.04 14.98
CA LEU A 337 9.74 -1.08 14.32
C LEU A 337 9.23 0.34 14.57
N VAL A 338 10.04 1.19 15.18
CA VAL A 338 9.77 2.62 15.36
C VAL A 338 10.82 3.40 14.58
N CYS A 339 10.43 4.32 13.70
CA CYS A 339 11.39 5.14 12.96
C CYS A 339 10.77 6.45 12.49
N ARG A 340 11.58 7.37 11.96
CA ARG A 340 11.07 8.63 11.42
C ARG A 340 10.30 8.42 10.11
N ALA A 341 10.94 7.78 9.16
CA ALA A 341 10.37 7.34 7.88
C ALA A 341 11.15 6.11 7.39
N THR A 342 10.53 5.27 6.56
CA THR A 342 11.22 4.12 5.95
C THR A 342 11.63 4.43 4.52
N SER A 343 12.54 3.60 3.98
CA SER A 343 12.90 3.58 2.56
C SER A 343 12.81 2.15 2.01
N PRO A 344 12.75 1.95 0.68
CA PRO A 344 12.73 0.61 0.07
C PRO A 344 13.88 -0.32 0.51
N ALA A 345 15.02 0.22 0.94
CA ALA A 345 16.11 -0.59 1.48
C ALA A 345 15.75 -1.33 2.79
N TRP A 346 14.66 -0.91 3.46
CA TRP A 346 14.24 -1.41 4.77
C TRP A 346 13.21 -2.53 4.67
N THR A 347 12.78 -2.91 3.45
CA THR A 347 11.78 -3.96 3.21
C THR A 347 12.09 -5.31 3.87
N PRO A 348 13.35 -5.82 3.87
CA PRO A 348 13.68 -7.06 4.58
C PRO A 348 13.43 -6.98 6.10
N LEU A 349 13.50 -5.77 6.66
CA LEU A 349 13.27 -5.52 8.08
C LEU A 349 11.77 -5.47 8.38
N LEU A 350 10.99 -4.78 7.53
CA LEU A 350 9.53 -4.71 7.63
C LEU A 350 8.88 -6.10 7.60
N ALA A 351 9.39 -7.00 6.75
CA ALA A 351 8.90 -8.39 6.66
C ALA A 351 9.04 -9.21 7.96
N ARG A 352 9.87 -8.75 8.92
CA ARG A 352 10.15 -9.41 10.19
C ARG A 352 9.51 -8.71 11.39
N ALA A 353 8.96 -7.51 11.19
CA ALA A 353 8.40 -6.68 12.25
C ALA A 353 7.05 -7.25 12.74
N ALA A 354 6.77 -7.14 14.05
CA ALA A 354 5.43 -7.42 14.55
C ALA A 354 4.46 -6.29 14.17
N ALA A 355 4.91 -5.04 14.26
CA ALA A 355 4.19 -3.85 13.83
C ALA A 355 5.16 -2.74 13.40
N VAL A 356 4.62 -1.73 12.73
CA VAL A 356 5.38 -0.57 12.25
C VAL A 356 4.78 0.72 12.78
N VAL A 357 5.65 1.58 13.34
CA VAL A 357 5.33 2.94 13.77
C VAL A 357 6.27 3.91 13.07
N THR A 358 5.73 4.91 12.38
CA THR A 358 6.54 5.96 11.74
C THR A 358 6.09 7.35 12.17
N GLU A 359 7.02 8.28 12.33
CA GLU A 359 6.71 9.68 12.65
C GLU A 359 6.13 10.44 11.47
N ILE A 360 6.54 10.10 10.25
CA ILE A 360 6.15 10.77 9.02
C ILE A 360 5.54 9.75 8.05
N GLY A 361 4.47 10.16 7.37
CA GLY A 361 3.92 9.45 6.22
C GLY A 361 2.42 9.21 6.31
N GLY A 362 1.73 9.33 5.17
CA GLY A 362 0.31 9.02 5.05
C GLY A 362 0.03 7.53 4.80
N ILE A 363 -1.18 7.22 4.34
CA ILE A 363 -1.61 5.85 4.02
C ILE A 363 -0.86 5.26 2.80
N LEU A 364 -0.16 6.12 2.07
CA LEU A 364 0.65 5.83 0.89
C LEU A 364 2.13 5.74 1.17
N ALA A 365 2.57 6.04 2.39
CA ALA A 365 3.98 5.96 2.73
C ALA A 365 4.51 4.54 2.47
N HIS A 366 5.79 4.43 2.13
CA HIS A 366 6.45 3.13 1.91
C HIS A 366 6.16 2.14 3.05
N ALA A 367 6.24 2.59 4.31
CA ALA A 367 5.86 1.79 5.48
C ALA A 367 4.42 1.27 5.43
N ALA A 368 3.46 2.10 5.03
CA ALA A 368 2.04 1.75 4.96
C ALA A 368 1.73 0.75 3.85
N ILE A 369 2.35 0.92 2.67
CA ILE A 369 2.19 -0.01 1.54
C ILE A 369 2.76 -1.39 1.92
N VAL A 370 4.02 -1.42 2.36
CA VAL A 370 4.70 -2.67 2.70
C VAL A 370 4.05 -3.37 3.89
N ALA A 371 3.57 -2.61 4.88
CA ALA A 371 2.86 -3.19 6.02
C ALA A 371 1.58 -3.93 5.60
N ARG A 372 0.81 -3.37 4.65
CA ARG A 372 -0.39 -4.03 4.11
C ARG A 372 -0.04 -5.27 3.31
N GLU A 373 1.04 -5.24 2.53
CA GLU A 373 1.51 -6.41 1.76
C GLU A 373 1.92 -7.58 2.66
N PHE A 374 2.56 -7.29 3.80
CA PHE A 374 2.94 -8.29 4.79
C PHE A 374 1.86 -8.57 5.86
N ALA A 375 0.70 -7.91 5.77
CA ALA A 375 -0.38 -8.00 6.76
C ALA A 375 0.08 -7.74 8.21
N ILE A 376 0.98 -6.78 8.40
CA ILE A 376 1.46 -6.34 9.72
C ILE A 376 0.73 -5.05 10.13
N PRO A 377 0.31 -4.90 11.41
CA PRO A 377 -0.30 -3.67 11.89
C PRO A 377 0.64 -2.47 11.75
N ALA A 378 0.12 -1.33 11.29
CA ALA A 378 0.92 -0.13 11.14
C ALA A 378 0.19 1.16 11.51
N VAL A 379 0.90 2.03 12.21
CA VAL A 379 0.50 3.41 12.52
C VAL A 379 1.57 4.35 11.95
N THR A 380 1.20 5.17 10.99
CA THR A 380 2.10 6.21 10.44
C THR A 380 1.71 7.58 10.96
N ASP A 381 2.50 8.62 10.68
CA ASP A 381 2.24 9.98 11.17
C ASP A 381 2.08 10.07 12.71
N ALA A 382 2.82 9.23 13.45
CA ALA A 382 2.88 9.27 14.90
C ALA A 382 4.01 10.22 15.33
N ALA A 383 3.78 11.53 15.19
CA ALA A 383 4.79 12.55 15.44
C ALA A 383 5.46 12.40 16.82
N GLY A 384 6.80 12.46 16.86
CA GLY A 384 7.59 12.27 18.08
C GLY A 384 7.70 10.83 18.57
N ALA A 385 7.28 9.83 17.78
CA ALA A 385 7.39 8.43 18.16
C ALA A 385 8.81 7.99 18.51
N THR A 386 9.84 8.51 17.83
CA THR A 386 11.24 8.16 18.12
C THR A 386 11.79 8.80 19.40
N ASP A 387 11.07 9.77 19.96
CA ASP A 387 11.40 10.44 21.23
C ASP A 387 10.57 9.87 22.40
N VAL A 388 9.30 9.55 22.16
CA VAL A 388 8.36 9.03 23.18
C VAL A 388 8.53 7.53 23.42
N LEU A 389 8.83 6.76 22.38
CA LEU A 389 9.02 5.32 22.49
C LEU A 389 10.49 5.01 22.73
N THR A 390 10.77 4.32 23.83
CA THR A 390 12.12 3.89 24.23
C THR A 390 12.37 2.45 23.81
N ASP A 391 13.60 2.15 23.41
CA ASP A 391 13.99 0.79 23.04
C ASP A 391 13.68 -0.26 24.12
N GLY A 392 13.17 -1.40 23.69
CA GLY A 392 12.76 -2.53 24.53
C GLY A 392 11.42 -2.35 25.26
N ARG A 393 10.82 -1.15 25.23
CA ARG A 393 9.54 -0.90 25.91
C ARG A 393 8.43 -1.69 25.23
N LEU A 394 7.69 -2.48 26.01
CA LEU A 394 6.54 -3.21 25.49
C LEU A 394 5.39 -2.24 25.15
N VAL A 395 5.00 -2.22 23.88
CA VAL A 395 3.92 -1.37 23.37
C VAL A 395 2.91 -2.20 22.61
N ARG A 396 1.65 -1.82 22.73
CA ARG A 396 0.56 -2.37 21.90
C ARG A 396 0.26 -1.36 20.79
N VAL A 397 0.35 -1.84 19.56
CA VAL A 397 0.04 -1.08 18.35
C VAL A 397 -1.30 -1.56 17.80
N ASP A 398 -2.27 -0.66 17.72
CA ASP A 398 -3.54 -0.88 17.04
C ASP A 398 -3.53 -0.10 15.72
N GLY A 399 -3.23 -0.81 14.63
CA GLY A 399 -3.18 -0.26 13.29
C GLY A 399 -4.56 0.00 12.68
N THR A 400 -5.63 -0.48 13.31
CA THR A 400 -7.02 -0.23 12.88
C THR A 400 -7.50 1.14 13.37
N HIS A 401 -7.20 1.46 14.63
CA HIS A 401 -7.60 2.74 15.25
C HIS A 401 -6.49 3.80 15.27
N GLY A 402 -5.29 3.46 14.82
CA GLY A 402 -4.18 4.40 14.74
C GLY A 402 -3.60 4.75 16.11
N THR A 403 -3.62 3.83 17.07
CA THR A 403 -3.20 4.11 18.46
C THR A 403 -2.04 3.25 18.91
N ILE A 404 -1.12 3.85 19.68
CA ILE A 404 -0.04 3.14 20.36
C ILE A 404 -0.26 3.32 21.86
N THR A 405 -0.40 2.21 22.59
CA THR A 405 -0.66 2.19 24.04
C THR A 405 0.47 1.50 24.79
N THR A 406 0.67 1.86 26.05
CA THR A 406 1.52 1.06 26.95
C THR A 406 0.93 -0.33 27.12
N SER A 407 1.75 -1.37 27.05
CA SER A 407 1.37 -2.70 27.52
C SER A 407 2.07 -2.95 28.86
N THR A 408 1.30 -3.18 29.91
CA THR A 408 1.85 -3.70 31.16
C THR A 408 1.87 -5.22 31.06
N SER A 409 3.05 -5.84 31.17
CA SER A 409 3.08 -7.26 31.51
C SER A 409 2.59 -7.37 32.96
N THR A 410 1.43 -7.98 33.17
CA THR A 410 1.08 -8.44 34.50
C THR A 410 1.98 -9.63 34.80
N SER A 411 3.18 -9.36 35.31
CA SER A 411 3.98 -10.41 35.92
C SER A 411 3.25 -10.83 37.19
N THR A 412 2.39 -11.84 37.10
CA THR A 412 1.92 -12.55 38.29
C THR A 412 3.12 -13.34 38.80
N SER A 413 3.95 -12.69 39.62
CA SER A 413 4.94 -13.38 40.43
C SER A 413 4.17 -14.15 41.51
N THR A 414 3.76 -15.37 41.17
CA THR A 414 3.36 -16.33 42.20
C THR A 414 4.64 -16.72 42.94
N SER A 415 4.97 -15.97 44.00
CA SER A 415 5.96 -16.37 44.98
C SER A 415 5.41 -17.57 45.73
N THR A 416 5.63 -18.77 45.20
CA THR A 416 5.39 -20.01 45.95
C THR A 416 6.47 -20.09 47.02
N SER A 417 6.15 -19.64 48.24
CA SER A 417 6.98 -19.84 49.41
C SER A 417 7.08 -21.35 49.67
N THR A 418 8.21 -21.94 49.35
CA THR A 418 8.52 -23.33 49.69
C THR A 418 8.73 -23.44 51.20
N SER A 419 7.66 -23.83 51.90
CA SER A 419 7.68 -24.27 53.29
C SER A 419 8.67 -25.44 53.45
N SER A 420 9.67 -25.24 54.30
CA SER A 420 10.68 -26.21 54.70
C SER A 420 10.08 -27.50 55.27
N ARG A 421 10.46 -28.65 54.71
CA ARG A 421 10.20 -29.97 55.29
C ARG A 421 11.39 -30.39 56.18
N PRO A 422 11.20 -30.97 57.38
CA PRO A 422 12.31 -31.32 58.27
C PRO A 422 13.08 -32.56 57.77
N ARG A 423 14.41 -32.55 57.96
CA ARG A 423 15.32 -33.67 57.69
C ARG A 423 14.96 -34.90 58.56
N PRO A 424 15.02 -36.13 58.04
CA PRO A 424 15.04 -37.32 58.88
C PRO A 424 16.42 -37.49 59.53
N ARG A 425 16.42 -37.87 60.81
CA ARG A 425 17.60 -38.17 61.64
C ARG A 425 18.31 -39.43 61.11
N ALA A 426 19.63 -39.35 60.96
CA ALA A 426 20.49 -40.53 60.81
C ALA A 426 21.10 -40.88 62.18
N CYS A 427 20.97 -42.13 62.60
CA CYS A 427 21.79 -42.72 63.65
C CYS A 427 23.08 -43.28 63.04
N ASP A 428 24.21 -42.88 63.61
CA ASP A 428 25.48 -43.62 63.63
C ASP A 428 25.25 -45.06 64.12
N SER A 429 26.00 -46.12 63.79
CA SER A 429 27.28 -46.41 63.11
C SER A 429 27.43 -47.97 63.22
N PRO A 430 28.59 -48.63 63.00
CA PRO A 430 29.52 -48.65 61.88
C PRO A 430 29.82 -50.11 61.38
N LYS A 431 30.51 -50.25 60.24
CA LYS A 431 31.72 -51.11 60.02
C LYS A 431 31.85 -51.73 58.61
N GLU A 432 33.09 -51.60 58.13
CA GLU A 432 33.93 -52.59 57.43
C GLU A 432 33.64 -53.03 55.98
N ASN A 433 34.65 -52.69 55.18
CA ASN A 433 35.47 -53.56 54.32
C ASN A 433 35.16 -53.71 52.82
N ARG A 434 36.20 -53.29 52.09
CA ARG A 434 36.67 -53.58 50.73
C ARG A 434 36.04 -52.83 49.57
#